data_AF-A0A8X6VIB7-F1
#
_entry.id   AF-A0A8X6VIB7-F1
#
_cell.length_a   1.000
_cell.length_b   1.000
_cell.length_c   1.000
_cell.angle_alpha   90.00
_cell.angle_beta   90.00
_cell.angle_gamma   90.00
#
_symmetry.space_group_name_H-M   'P 1'
#
loop_
_entity.id
_entity.type
_entity.pdbx_description
1 polymer ?
#
loop_
_entity_poly.entity_id
_entity_poly.type
_entity_poly.pdbx_seq_one_letter_code
_entity_poly.pdbx_strand_id
1 'polypeptide(L)' 'MATPETAAVVIPQFIQRDPALWFYMIESTFELASPKPITESKTKYNYAVSHLPPDIATVVRDVIINRIYLIPTAN' A
#
# COMPACT_ATOMS: atom_id res chain seq x y z
N MET A 1 10.92 -17.71 -25.26
CA MET A 1 11.16 -16.63 -24.29
C MET A 1 9.79 -16.10 -23.89
N ALA A 2 9.23 -16.54 -22.76
CA ALA A 2 7.99 -15.98 -22.24
C ALA A 2 8.37 -14.84 -21.30
N THR A 3 8.08 -13.59 -21.70
CA THR A 3 8.12 -12.47 -20.76
C THR A 3 7.15 -12.77 -19.63
N PRO A 4 7.56 -12.71 -18.36
CA PRO A 4 6.60 -12.79 -17.27
C PRO A 4 5.68 -11.59 -17.42
N GLU A 5 4.44 -11.85 -17.85
CA GLU A 5 3.32 -10.94 -17.66
C GLU A 5 3.22 -10.68 -16.16
N THR A 6 3.98 -9.69 -15.70
CA THR A 6 3.85 -9.18 -14.35
C THR A 6 2.54 -8.44 -14.40
N ALA A 7 1.43 -9.11 -14.09
CA ALA A 7 0.13 -8.47 -14.04
C ALA A 7 0.26 -7.34 -13.01
N ALA A 8 0.35 -6.12 -13.52
CA ALA A 8 0.59 -4.96 -12.69
C ALA A 8 -0.62 -4.81 -11.77
N VAL A 9 -0.38 -4.79 -10.46
CA VAL A 9 -1.42 -4.48 -9.47
C VAL A 9 -1.91 -3.07 -9.75
N VAL A 10 -3.16 -2.95 -10.20
CA VAL A 10 -3.79 -1.66 -10.48
C VAL A 10 -4.41 -1.14 -9.20
N ILE A 11 -3.78 -0.14 -8.60
CA ILE A 11 -4.28 0.49 -7.39
C ILE A 11 -5.35 1.54 -7.76
N PRO A 12 -6.57 1.47 -7.18
CA PRO A 12 -7.60 2.48 -7.39
C PRO A 12 -7.16 3.87 -6.90
N GLN A 13 -7.77 4.90 -7.48
CA GLN A 13 -7.54 6.29 -7.04
C GLN A 13 -7.90 6.46 -5.56
N PHE A 14 -7.06 7.19 -4.83
CA PHE A 14 -7.29 7.51 -3.42
C PHE A 14 -8.62 8.25 -3.20
N ILE A 15 -9.38 7.82 -2.19
CA ILE A 15 -10.68 8.41 -1.82
C ILE A 15 -10.48 9.21 -0.53
N GLN A 16 -10.18 10.51 -0.65
CA GLN A 16 -9.94 11.37 0.51
C GLN A 16 -11.13 11.45 1.47
N ARG A 17 -12.36 11.39 0.94
CA ARG A 17 -13.58 11.44 1.74
C ARG A 17 -13.79 10.17 2.57
N ASP A 18 -13.23 9.04 2.13
CA ASP A 18 -13.35 7.75 2.79
C ASP A 18 -12.06 6.90 2.61
N PRO A 19 -10.98 7.24 3.35
CA PRO A 19 -9.73 6.51 3.23
C PRO A 19 -9.84 5.04 3.64
N ALA A 20 -10.76 4.71 4.55
CA ALA A 20 -10.98 3.34 5.00
C ALA A 20 -11.50 2.46 3.87
N LEU A 21 -12.50 2.94 3.11
CA LEU A 21 -12.98 2.25 1.92
C LEU A 21 -11.86 2.02 0.91
N TRP A 22 -11.01 3.03 0.67
CA TRP A 22 -9.86 2.87 -0.22
C TRP A 22 -8.91 1.76 0.27
N PHE A 23 -8.59 1.72 1.56
CA PHE A 23 -7.75 0.64 2.13
C PHE A 23 -8.38 -0.75 1.94
N TYR A 24 -9.70 -0.89 2.10
CA TYR A 24 -10.38 -2.17 1.80
C TYR A 24 -10.28 -2.56 0.33
N MET A 25 -10.43 -1.60 -0.59
CA MET A 25 -10.33 -1.88 -2.03
C MET A 25 -8.92 -2.32 -2.45
N ILE A 26 -7.87 -1.66 -1.93
CA ILE A 26 -6.49 -2.07 -2.25
C ILE A 26 -6.14 -3.44 -1.65
N GLU A 27 -6.69 -3.79 -0.48
CA GLU A 27 -6.51 -5.12 0.12
C GLU A 27 -7.07 -6.22 -0.80
N SER A 28 -8.30 -6.06 -1.32
CA SER A 28 -8.86 -7.01 -2.30
C SER A 28 -8.04 -7.07 -3.59
N THR A 29 -7.44 -5.96 -4.01
CA THR A 29 -6.54 -5.92 -5.17
C THR A 29 -5.26 -6.75 -4.90
N PHE A 30 -4.73 -6.69 -3.68
CA PHE A 30 -3.57 -7.49 -3.27
C PHE A 30 -3.89 -8.98 -3.18
N GLU A 31 -5.08 -9.36 -2.71
CA GLU A 31 -5.54 -10.74 -2.65
C GLU A 31 -5.70 -11.37 -4.04
N LEU A 32 -6.15 -10.56 -5.01
CA LEU A 32 -6.37 -10.98 -6.40
C LEU A 32 -5.15 -10.79 -7.31
N ALA A 33 -4.03 -10.31 -6.78
CA ALA A 33 -2.82 -10.08 -7.56
C ALA A 33 -2.30 -11.39 -8.20
N SER A 34 -1.79 -11.29 -9.42
CA SER A 34 -1.29 -12.41 -10.24
C SER A 34 0.16 -12.16 -10.64
N PRO A 35 1.04 -13.19 -10.71
CA PRO A 35 0.79 -14.64 -10.56
C PRO A 35 0.59 -15.13 -9.12
N LYS A 36 0.79 -14.27 -8.12
CA LYS A 36 0.55 -14.61 -6.71
C LYS A 36 0.01 -13.41 -5.94
N PRO A 37 -0.82 -13.66 -4.91
CA PRO A 37 -1.29 -12.61 -4.00
C PRO A 37 -0.13 -11.86 -3.33
N ILE A 38 -0.32 -10.57 -3.07
CA ILE A 38 0.59 -9.78 -2.25
C ILE A 38 0.17 -9.94 -0.80
N THR A 39 0.93 -10.72 -0.03
CA THR A 39 0.64 -10.97 1.40
C THR A 39 1.59 -10.24 2.35
N GLU A 40 2.78 -9.86 1.89
CA GLU A 40 3.77 -9.21 2.74
C GLU A 40 3.35 -7.78 3.10
N SER A 41 3.19 -7.51 4.41
CA SER A 41 2.74 -6.21 4.92
C SER A 41 3.66 -5.06 4.50
N LYS A 42 4.98 -5.30 4.40
CA LYS A 42 5.94 -4.30 3.92
C LYS A 42 5.64 -3.90 2.47
N THR A 43 5.33 -4.87 1.63
CA THR A 43 5.01 -4.66 0.20
C THR A 43 3.66 -3.94 0.06
N LYS A 44 2.62 -4.40 0.77
CA LYS A 44 1.30 -3.73 0.81
C LYS A 44 1.41 -2.27 1.23
N TYR A 45 2.16 -2.00 2.30
CA TYR A 45 2.44 -0.64 2.77
C TYR A 45 3.12 0.22 1.71
N ASN A 46 4.14 -0.30 1.02
CA ASN A 46 4.85 0.45 -0.01
C ASN A 46 3.91 0.82 -1.18
N TYR A 47 3.02 -0.10 -1.59
CA TYR A 47 1.99 0.20 -2.60
C TYR A 47 1.06 1.31 -2.13
N ALA A 48 0.54 1.22 -0.91
CA ALA A 48 -0.36 2.23 -0.37
C ALA A 48 0.30 3.62 -0.36
N VAL A 49 1.49 3.74 0.23
CA VAL A 49 2.22 5.02 0.33
C VAL A 49 2.54 5.60 -1.04
N SER A 50 2.97 4.76 -1.99
CA SER A 50 3.31 5.20 -3.36
C SER A 50 2.11 5.72 -4.16
N HIS A 51 0.87 5.43 -3.73
CA HIS A 51 -0.35 5.83 -4.44
C HIS A 51 -1.16 6.89 -3.68
N LEU A 52 -0.60 7.47 -2.61
CA LEU A 52 -1.18 8.64 -1.98
C LEU A 52 -0.93 9.89 -2.84
N PRO A 53 -1.91 10.78 -2.99
CA PRO A 53 -1.68 12.12 -3.55
C PRO A 53 -0.63 12.87 -2.71
N PRO A 54 0.18 13.76 -3.31
CA PRO A 54 1.25 14.49 -2.59
C PRO A 54 0.76 15.26 -1.35
N ASP A 55 -0.40 15.91 -1.44
CA ASP A 55 -1.00 16.64 -0.33
C ASP A 55 -1.36 15.71 0.83
N ILE A 56 -1.88 14.51 0.52
CA ILE A 56 -2.22 13.49 1.52
C ILE A 56 -0.96 12.89 2.14
N ALA A 57 0.04 12.55 1.32
CA ALA A 57 1.32 12.06 1.81
C ALA A 57 2.00 13.07 2.74
N THR A 58 1.81 14.36 2.50
CA THR A 58 2.29 15.44 3.38
C THR A 58 1.56 15.45 4.72
N VAL A 59 0.24 15.25 4.72
CA VAL A 59 -0.57 15.18 5.96
C VAL A 59 -0.14 14.01 6.85
N VAL A 60 0.20 12.85 6.26
CA VAL A 60 0.63 11.65 7.00
C VAL A 60 2.15 11.46 7.00
N ARG A 61 2.92 12.51 6.71
CA ARG A 61 4.38 12.47 6.56
C ARG A 61 5.08 11.81 7.75
N ASP A 62 4.67 12.14 8.97
CA ASP A 62 5.25 11.55 10.17
C ASP A 62 5.03 10.04 10.22
N VAL A 63 3.87 9.53 9.80
CA VAL A 63 3.62 8.08 9.72
C VAL A 63 4.53 7.44 8.68
N ILE A 64 4.76 8.12 7.55
CA ILE A 64 5.61 7.62 6.48
C ILE A 64 7.09 7.59 6.89
N ILE A 65 7.58 8.65 7.55
CA ILE A 65 8.99 8.85 7.89
C ILE A 65 9.36 8.18 9.23
N ASN A 66 8.53 8.31 10.27
CA ASN A 66 8.83 7.81 11.62
C ASN A 66 8.45 6.34 11.83
N ARG A 67 8.82 5.49 10.87
CA ARG A 67 8.57 4.02 10.88
C ARG A 67 9.20 3.29 12.09
N ILE A 68 10.06 3.95 12.87
CA ILE A 68 10.84 3.39 13.98
C ILE A 68 10.08 3.34 15.32
N TYR A 69 9.03 4.14 15.55
CA TYR A 69 8.39 4.20 16.88
C TYR A 69 7.23 3.22 17.11
N LEU A 70 6.86 2.41 16.10
CA LEU A 70 5.80 1.40 16.22
C LEU A 70 6.33 -0.02 16.41
N ILE A 71 7.65 -0.21 16.38
CA ILE A 71 8.28 -1.39 16.97
C ILE A 71 8.50 -1.08 18.45
N PRO A 72 7.79 -1.74 19.40
CA PRO A 72 8.25 -1.69 20.78
C PRO A 72 9.67 -2.23 20.76
N THR A 73 10.64 -1.39 21.11
CA THR A 73 12.01 -1.84 21.38
C THR A 73 11.88 -2.82 22.53
N ALA A 74 11.90 -4.13 22.22
CA ALA A 74 11.95 -5.17 23.22
C ALA A 74 13.20 -4.87 24.08
N ASN A 75 12.95 -4.54 25.35
CA ASN A 75 13.95 -4.49 26.39
C ASN A 75 14.03 -5.85 27.07
#